data_AF-A0A942K3Z7-F1
#
_entry.id   AF-A0A942K3Z7-F1
#
_cell.length_a   1.000
_cell.length_b   1.000
_cell.length_c   1.000
_cell.angle_alpha   90.00
_cell.angle_beta   90.00
_cell.angle_gamma   90.00
#
_symmetry.space_group_name_H-M   'P 1'
#
loop_
_entity.id
_entity.type
_entity.pdbx_description
1 polymer ?
#
loop_
_entity_poly.entity_id
_entity_poly.type
_entity_poly.pdbx_seq_one_letter_code
_entity_poly.pdbx_strand_id
1 'polypeptide(L)'
;MPNSLQNSDLTMTVDPFLIRKRPSIFTNRNGKFDIVIDKQTDGSWGALYNGKRYTIAMILDAETYQPIRSNYLVPKELLDKLVAWGF
;
A
#
# COMPACT_ATOMS: atom_id res chain seq x y z
N MET A 1 -17.20 8.54 25.77
CA MET A 1 -17.56 8.46 24.33
C MET A 1 -16.55 7.55 23.65
N PRO A 2 -16.93 6.52 22.88
CA PRO A 2 -15.94 5.77 22.13
C PRO A 2 -15.67 6.54 20.83
N ASN A 3 -14.58 7.30 20.78
CA ASN A 3 -14.02 7.77 19.52
C ASN A 3 -13.47 6.55 18.78
N SER A 4 -14.34 5.92 18.00
CA SER A 4 -13.95 4.90 17.03
C SER A 4 -13.18 5.59 15.93
N LEU A 5 -11.87 5.74 16.13
CA LEU A 5 -10.91 5.88 15.03
C LEU A 5 -11.00 4.59 14.21
N GLN A 6 -12.00 4.49 13.34
CA GLN A 6 -12.02 3.57 12.21
C GLN A 6 -10.93 3.99 11.22
N ASN A 7 -9.67 3.88 11.65
CA ASN A 7 -8.53 3.80 10.76
C ASN A 7 -8.53 2.37 10.22
N SER A 8 -9.49 2.05 9.36
CA SER A 8 -9.58 0.76 8.71
C SER A 8 -8.37 0.61 7.80
N ASP A 9 -7.39 -0.18 8.24
CA ASP A 9 -6.32 -0.69 7.37
C ASP A 9 -6.99 -1.46 6.21
N LEU A 10 -7.25 -0.76 5.10
CA LEU A 10 -7.81 -1.37 3.90
C LEU A 10 -6.73 -2.21 3.26
N THR A 11 -7.02 -3.49 3.01
CA THR A 11 -6.10 -4.41 2.37
C THR A 11 -6.79 -5.09 1.19
N MET A 12 -6.12 -5.12 0.05
CA MET A 12 -6.61 -5.77 -1.16
C MET A 12 -5.47 -6.51 -1.86
N THR A 13 -5.78 -7.65 -2.47
CA THR A 13 -4.82 -8.44 -3.23
C THR A 13 -5.23 -8.48 -4.70
N VAL A 14 -4.32 -8.09 -5.57
CA VAL A 14 -4.43 -8.16 -7.04
C VAL A 14 -3.15 -8.81 -7.52
N ASP A 15 -3.13 -10.14 -7.59
CA ASP A 15 -1.91 -10.93 -7.82
C ASP A 15 -1.09 -10.37 -9.01
N PRO A 16 0.22 -10.10 -8.85
CA PRO A 16 1.08 -10.44 -7.70
C PRO A 16 1.15 -9.36 -6.60
N PHE A 17 0.26 -8.37 -6.60
CA PHE A 17 0.32 -7.21 -5.72
C PHE A 17 -0.57 -7.35 -4.47
N LEU A 18 -0.05 -6.90 -3.34
CA LEU A 18 -0.78 -6.67 -2.10
C LEU A 18 -0.81 -5.16 -1.86
N ILE A 19 -2.00 -4.59 -1.72
CA ILE A 19 -2.22 -3.15 -1.59
C ILE A 19 -2.77 -2.90 -0.19
N ARG A 20 -2.20 -1.93 0.53
CA ARG A 20 -2.57 -1.62 1.91
C ARG A 20 -2.66 -0.11 2.12
N LYS A 21 -3.78 0.38 2.64
CA LYS A 21 -3.85 1.72 3.23
C LYS A 21 -3.41 1.63 4.67
N ARG A 22 -2.42 2.41 5.09
CA ARG A 22 -1.93 2.39 6.47
C ARG A 22 -1.37 3.74 6.90
N PRO A 23 -1.23 4.00 8.22
CA PRO A 23 -0.58 5.22 8.68
C PRO A 23 0.79 5.38 8.03
N SER A 24 1.11 6.60 7.60
CA SER A 24 2.40 6.93 7.01
C SER A 24 3.51 6.68 8.04
N ILE A 25 4.38 5.70 7.75
CA ILE A 25 5.58 5.39 8.54
C ILE A 25 6.87 5.68 7.78
N PHE A 26 6.78 5.91 6.47
CA PHE A 26 7.95 6.09 5.60
C PHE A 26 8.26 7.56 5.32
N THR A 27 7.35 8.46 5.67
CA THR A 27 7.49 9.89 5.41
C THR A 27 7.22 10.68 6.70
N ASN A 28 7.79 11.88 6.80
CA ASN A 28 7.54 12.83 7.90
C ASN A 28 6.08 13.37 7.91
N ARG A 29 5.11 12.66 7.31
CA ARG A 29 3.68 13.00 7.22
C ARG A 29 2.93 12.45 8.43
N ASN A 30 3.19 13.02 9.61
CA ASN A 30 2.51 12.61 10.85
C ASN A 30 0.99 12.77 10.72
N GLY A 31 0.24 11.74 11.13
CA GLY A 31 -1.22 11.73 11.09
C GLY A 31 -1.82 11.51 9.69
N LYS A 32 -1.01 11.23 8.67
CA LYS A 32 -1.48 10.93 7.30
C LYS A 32 -1.45 9.43 7.02
N PHE A 33 -2.12 9.03 5.94
CA PHE A 33 -2.14 7.67 5.42
C PHE A 33 -1.37 7.59 4.10
N ASP A 34 -0.73 6.44 3.90
CA ASP A 34 -0.11 6.06 2.65
C ASP A 34 -0.77 4.78 2.12
N ILE A 35 -0.81 4.65 0.80
CA ILE A 35 -1.14 3.40 0.11
C ILE A 35 0.18 2.72 -0.22
N VAL A 36 0.44 1.57 0.41
CA VAL A 36 1.61 0.73 0.17
C VAL A 36 1.21 -0.40 -0.77
N ILE A 37 1.85 -0.45 -1.92
CA ILE A 37 1.71 -1.54 -2.90
C ILE A 37 2.96 -2.40 -2.78
N ASP A 38 2.78 -3.61 -2.30
CA ASP A 38 3.82 -4.62 -2.24
C ASP A 38 3.67 -5.61 -3.40
N LYS A 39 4.79 -6.09 -3.95
CA LYS A 39 4.82 -7.10 -5.00
C LYS A 39 5.33 -8.41 -4.41
N GLN A 40 4.63 -9.51 -4.66
CA GLN A 40 5.08 -10.84 -4.30
C GLN A 40 6.37 -11.19 -5.07
N THR A 41 7.36 -11.75 -4.38
CA THR A 41 8.67 -12.09 -4.95
C THR A 41 9.04 -13.55 -4.72
N ASP A 42 9.90 -14.09 -5.57
CA ASP A 42 10.53 -15.41 -5.45
C ASP A 42 11.89 -15.39 -4.70
N GLY A 43 12.44 -14.19 -4.41
CA GLY A 43 13.77 -14.01 -3.79
C GLY A 43 13.82 -13.98 -2.25
N SER A 44 15.04 -13.86 -1.71
CA SER A 44 15.34 -13.82 -0.27
C SER A 44 15.16 -12.44 0.38
N TRP A 45 14.93 -11.40 -0.41
CA TRP A 45 14.72 -10.03 0.05
C TRP A 45 13.23 -9.70 0.20
N GLY A 46 12.87 -8.85 1.17
CA GLY A 46 11.49 -8.46 1.44
C GLY A 46 10.95 -8.95 2.79
N ALA A 47 9.69 -8.65 3.07
CA ALA A 47 8.98 -9.05 4.28
C ALA A 47 8.10 -10.29 4.03
N LEU A 48 7.99 -11.16 5.03
CA LEU A 48 7.09 -12.31 4.99
C LEU A 48 5.69 -11.90 5.48
N TYR A 49 4.66 -12.20 4.70
CA TYR A 49 3.26 -11.98 5.06
C TYR A 49 2.42 -13.15 4.54
N ASN A 50 1.66 -13.81 5.43
CA ASN A 50 0.86 -15.00 5.09
C ASN A 50 1.63 -16.06 4.28
N GLY A 51 2.88 -16.34 4.66
CA GLY A 51 3.73 -17.33 3.99
C GLY A 51 4.29 -16.91 2.62
N LYS A 52 3.91 -15.75 2.10
CA LYS A 52 4.43 -15.16 0.86
C LYS A 52 5.43 -14.05 1.18
N ARG A 53 6.50 -13.94 0.37
CA ARG A 53 7.47 -12.85 0.47
C ARG A 53 7.06 -11.69 -0.41
N TYR A 54 7.18 -10.48 0.13
CA TYR A 54 6.78 -9.25 -0.55
C TYR A 54 7.87 -8.18 -0.46
N THR A 55 8.06 -7.44 -1.54
CA THR A 55 8.91 -6.24 -1.59
C THR A 55 8.04 -5.01 -1.88
N ILE A 56 8.42 -3.84 -1.35
CA ILE A 56 7.68 -2.60 -1.62
C ILE A 56 7.85 -2.25 -3.09
N ALA A 57 6.75 -2.30 -3.85
CA ALA A 57 6.69 -1.86 -5.23
C ALA A 57 6.55 -0.34 -5.32
N MET A 58 5.58 0.21 -4.60
CA MET A 58 5.24 1.63 -4.65
C MET A 58 4.59 2.09 -3.34
N ILE A 59 4.79 3.34 -2.98
CA ILE A 59 4.10 4.04 -1.89
C ILE A 59 3.46 5.28 -2.51
N LEU A 60 2.17 5.47 -2.29
CA LEU A 60 1.40 6.63 -2.72
C LEU A 60 0.86 7.38 -1.51
N ASP A 61 0.67 8.68 -1.67
CA ASP A 61 -0.15 9.45 -0.75
C ASP A 61 -1.62 9.00 -0.86
N ALA A 62 -2.26 8.61 0.25
CA ALA A 62 -3.65 8.17 0.23
C ALA A 62 -4.68 9.29 -0.06
N GLU A 63 -4.32 10.56 0.06
CA GLU A 63 -5.22 11.69 -0.24
C GLU A 63 -5.17 12.09 -1.72
N THR A 64 -3.99 12.00 -2.33
CA THR A 64 -3.74 12.53 -3.68
C THR A 64 -3.42 11.43 -4.72
N TYR A 65 -3.19 10.20 -4.26
CA TYR A 65 -2.70 9.07 -5.06
C TYR A 65 -1.38 9.35 -5.78
N GLN A 66 -0.67 10.41 -5.40
CA GLN A 66 0.62 10.75 -6.00
C GLN A 66 1.72 9.83 -5.46
N PRO A 67 2.66 9.39 -6.33
CA PRO A 67 3.75 8.53 -5.91
C PRO A 67 4.71 9.27 -4.98
N ILE A 68 4.90 8.70 -3.79
CA ILE A 68 5.91 9.10 -2.81
C ILE A 68 7.22 8.35 -3.09
N ARG A 69 7.12 7.05 -3.36
CA ARG A 69 8.25 6.18 -3.65
C ARG A 69 7.83 5.10 -4.64
N SER A 70 8.72 4.75 -5.58
CA SER A 70 8.51 3.65 -6.51
C SER A 70 9.81 2.88 -6.70
N ASN A 71 9.80 1.59 -6.39
CA ASN A 71 10.94 0.69 -6.59
C ASN A 71 10.71 -0.28 -7.77
N TYR A 72 9.44 -0.59 -8.08
CA TYR A 72 9.07 -1.55 -9.13
C TYR A 72 7.91 -1.01 -9.96
N LEU A 73 7.81 -1.48 -11.21
CA LEU A 73 6.68 -1.17 -12.08
C LEU A 73 5.38 -1.74 -11.51
N VAL A 74 4.38 -0.88 -11.41
CA VAL A 74 2.99 -1.20 -11.05
C VAL A 74 2.12 -0.93 -12.28
N PRO A 75 1.25 -1.87 -12.70
CA PRO A 75 0.36 -1.67 -13.85
C PRO A 75 -0.53 -0.44 -13.68
N LYS A 76 -0.70 0.34 -14.75
CA LYS A 76 -1.52 1.56 -14.73
C LYS A 76 -2.96 1.24 -14.37
N GLU A 77 -3.49 0.11 -14.82
CA GLU A 77 -4.86 -0.33 -14.53
C GLU A 77 -5.08 -0.61 -13.04
N LEU A 78 -4.03 -1.03 -12.32
CA LEU A 78 -4.10 -1.19 -10.86
C LEU A 78 -4.17 0.18 -10.19
N LEU A 79 -3.32 1.13 -10.62
CA LEU A 79 -3.28 2.49 -10.09
C LEU A 79 -4.62 3.23 -10.33
N ASP A 80 -5.16 3.12 -11.55
CA ASP A 80 -6.44 3.74 -11.93
C ASP A 80 -7.62 3.23 -11.08
N LYS A 81 -7.54 2.01 -10.55
CA LYS A 81 -8.60 1.39 -9.74
C LYS A 81 -8.52 1.72 -8.25
N LEU A 82 -7.41 2.28 -7.75
CA LEU A 82 -7.24 2.55 -6.32
C LEU A 82 -8.34 3.47 -5.77
N VAL A 83 -8.71 4.50 -6.53
CA VAL A 83 -9.78 5.44 -6.18
C VAL A 83 -11.13 4.71 -6.12
N ALA A 84 -11.42 3.87 -7.11
CA ALA A 84 -12.66 3.10 -7.18
C ALA A 84 -12.78 2.08 -6.03
N TRP A 85 -11.67 1.58 -5.51
CA TRP A 85 -11.61 0.68 -4.37
C TRP A 85 -11.63 1.39 -3.00
N GLY A 86 -11.64 2.73 -2.98
CA GLY A 86 -11.74 3.53 -1.76
C GLY A 86 -10.46 3.56 -0.91
N PHE A 87 -9.29 3.39 -1.54
CA PHE A 87 -7.99 3.47 -0.86
C PHE A 87 -7.60 4.90 -0.49
#